data_AF-A0A4Q2QTH5-F1
#
_entry.id   AF-A0A4Q2QTH5-F1
#
_cell.length_a   1.000
_cell.length_b   1.000
_cell.length_c   1.000
_cell.angle_alpha   90.00
_cell.angle_beta   90.00
_cell.angle_gamma   90.00
#
_symmetry.space_group_name_H-M   'P 1'
#
loop_
_entity.id
_entity.type
_entity.pdbx_description
1 polymer ?
#
loop_
_entity_poly.entity_id
_entity_poly.type
_entity_poly.pdbx_seq_one_letter_code
_entity_poly.pdbx_strand_id
1 'polypeptide(L)'
;MFGFLRKKSGLEKAKENLKNDFGLSISRAPDEESILKAFSNMVSLAGGKLSDDAQTALLYRVYCMNFLAVSKIMRDGGEKIDIDNLIWIPEVLNRSIDYSERAKDHILLESISSNLNQNIERFLASFNINRG
;
A
#
# COMPACT_ATOMS: atom_id res chain seq x y z
N MET A 1 15.99 34.76 10.35
CA MET A 1 15.39 33.90 9.30
C MET A 1 15.31 32.48 9.82
N PHE A 2 14.16 32.07 10.36
CA PHE A 2 13.91 30.66 10.65
C PHE A 2 13.23 30.07 9.41
N GLY A 3 13.99 29.31 8.63
CA GLY A 3 13.43 28.53 7.53
C GLY A 3 12.51 27.46 8.12
N PHE A 4 11.20 27.69 8.04
CA PHE A 4 10.19 26.68 8.30
C PHE A 4 10.37 25.56 7.26
N LEU A 5 11.16 24.54 7.59
CA LEU A 5 11.08 23.23 6.96
C LEU A 5 9.65 22.71 7.23
N ARG A 6 8.75 22.96 6.28
CA ARG A 6 7.38 22.43 6.30
C ARG A 6 7.49 20.91 6.44
N LYS A 7 7.07 20.36 7.58
CA LYS A 7 7.01 18.92 7.80
C LYS A 7 6.09 18.35 6.72
N LYS A 8 6.62 17.49 5.83
CA LYS A 8 5.81 16.79 4.82
C LYS A 8 4.68 16.04 5.53
N SER A 9 3.49 16.00 4.94
CA SER A 9 2.42 15.13 5.44
C SER A 9 2.87 13.67 5.34
N GLY A 10 2.34 12.80 6.21
CA GLY A 10 2.74 11.39 6.20
C GLY A 10 2.46 10.70 4.86
N LEU A 11 1.40 11.11 4.15
CA LEU A 11 1.13 10.67 2.78
C LEU A 11 2.24 11.06 1.79
N GLU A 12 2.70 12.32 1.81
CA GLU A 12 3.74 12.76 0.88
C GLU A 12 5.07 12.05 1.14
N LYS A 13 5.37 11.76 2.41
CA LYS A 13 6.54 10.96 2.78
C LYS A 13 6.39 9.50 2.34
N ALA A 14 5.20 8.92 2.49
CA ALA A 14 4.91 7.57 2.02
C ALA A 14 5.06 7.44 0.49
N LYS A 15 4.60 8.44 -0.28
CA LYS A 15 4.80 8.51 -1.74
C LYS A 15 6.27 8.62 -2.12
N GLU A 16 7.03 9.46 -1.41
CA GLU A 16 8.48 9.60 -1.61
C GLU A 16 9.21 8.28 -1.33
N ASN A 17 8.86 7.60 -0.24
CA ASN A 17 9.40 6.28 0.07
C ASN A 17 9.07 5.27 -1.03
N LEU A 18 7.82 5.21 -1.52
CA LEU A 18 7.44 4.30 -2.63
C LEU A 18 8.31 4.51 -3.88
N LYS A 19 8.60 5.78 -4.20
CA LYS A 19 9.49 6.13 -5.31
C LYS A 19 10.93 5.74 -5.04
N ASN A 20 11.43 5.94 -3.82
CA ASN A 20 12.82 5.66 -3.47
C ASN A 20 13.09 4.16 -3.36
N ASP A 21 12.17 3.40 -2.77
CA ASP A 21 12.33 1.96 -2.57
C ASP A 21 12.13 1.18 -3.89
N PHE A 22 11.25 1.63 -4.79
CA PHE A 22 10.85 0.83 -5.98
C PHE A 22 10.83 1.58 -7.32
N GLY A 23 11.11 2.89 -7.34
CA GLY A 23 10.92 3.70 -8.55
C GLY A 23 9.45 3.90 -8.96
N LEU A 24 8.50 3.55 -8.07
CA LEU A 24 7.06 3.56 -8.34
C LEU A 24 6.40 4.89 -7.96
N SER A 25 5.24 5.16 -8.56
CA SER A 25 4.42 6.33 -8.23
C SER A 25 2.95 5.97 -8.26
N ILE A 26 2.19 6.46 -7.27
CA ILE A 26 0.75 6.20 -7.20
C ILE A 26 -0.04 6.81 -8.36
N SER A 27 0.50 7.85 -9.02
CA SER A 27 -0.13 8.45 -10.20
C SER A 27 -0.06 7.58 -11.44
N ARG A 28 0.73 6.49 -11.39
CA ARG A 28 0.75 5.44 -12.40
C ARG A 28 -0.07 4.22 -11.97
N ALA A 29 -0.75 4.27 -10.83
CA ALA A 29 -1.65 3.21 -10.44
C ALA A 29 -2.88 3.19 -11.36
N PRO A 30 -3.53 2.01 -11.51
CA PRO A 30 -4.78 1.89 -12.26
C PRO A 30 -5.87 2.86 -11.80
N ASP A 31 -5.98 3.09 -10.49
CA ASP A 31 -6.94 4.05 -9.92
C ASP A 31 -6.33 4.76 -8.70
N GLU A 32 -5.73 5.93 -8.96
CA GLU A 32 -5.12 6.79 -7.93
C GLU A 32 -6.14 7.30 -6.92
N GLU A 33 -7.35 7.67 -7.38
CA GLU A 33 -8.38 8.26 -6.51
C GLU A 33 -8.83 7.24 -5.46
N SER A 34 -9.07 6.00 -5.87
CA SER A 34 -9.41 4.91 -4.95
C SER A 34 -8.31 4.64 -3.93
N ILE A 35 -7.04 4.71 -4.32
CA ILE A 35 -5.90 4.57 -3.40
C ILE A 35 -5.93 5.68 -2.35
N LEU A 36 -6.03 6.93 -2.78
CA LEU A 36 -6.03 8.10 -1.89
C LEU A 36 -7.22 8.06 -0.92
N LYS A 37 -8.39 7.69 -1.42
CA LYS A 37 -9.61 7.54 -0.62
C LYS A 37 -9.48 6.41 0.41
N ALA A 38 -9.02 5.23 0.00
CA ALA A 38 -8.82 4.10 0.90
C ALA A 38 -7.79 4.42 2.00
N PHE A 39 -6.66 5.02 1.60
CA PHE A 39 -5.62 5.47 2.53
C PHE A 39 -6.17 6.47 3.55
N SER A 40 -6.86 7.52 3.09
CA SER A 40 -7.44 8.55 3.96
C SER A 40 -8.46 7.97 4.95
N ASN A 41 -9.34 7.08 4.48
CA ASN A 41 -10.32 6.42 5.32
C ASN A 41 -9.66 5.58 6.42
N MET A 42 -8.63 4.79 6.09
CA MET A 42 -7.93 3.95 7.06
C MET A 42 -7.12 4.79 8.07
N VAL A 43 -6.46 5.87 7.63
CA VAL A 43 -5.82 6.83 8.54
C VAL A 43 -6.84 7.47 9.48
N SER A 44 -8.05 7.76 8.98
CA SER A 44 -9.15 8.31 9.79
C SER A 44 -9.64 7.33 10.86
N LEU A 45 -9.69 6.02 10.56
CA LEU A 45 -10.01 4.98 11.55
C LEU A 45 -8.99 4.94 12.70
N ALA A 46 -7.74 5.30 12.44
CA ALA A 46 -6.70 5.47 13.45
C ALA A 46 -6.72 6.86 14.13
N GLY A 47 -7.82 7.61 14.01
CA GLY A 47 -7.97 8.94 14.59
C GLY A 47 -7.03 9.99 13.97
N GLY A 48 -6.53 9.73 12.76
CA GLY A 48 -5.61 10.61 12.03
C GLY A 48 -4.17 10.60 12.56
N LYS A 49 -3.80 9.66 13.44
CA LYS A 49 -2.55 9.70 14.24
C LYS A 49 -1.53 8.61 13.93
N LEU A 50 -1.50 8.10 12.69
CA LEU A 50 -0.46 7.14 12.30
C LEU A 50 0.90 7.81 12.12
N SER A 51 1.96 7.13 12.55
CA SER A 51 3.35 7.51 12.29
C SER A 51 3.68 7.46 10.81
N ASP A 52 4.77 8.12 10.40
CA ASP A 52 5.20 8.14 9.01
C ASP A 52 5.50 6.74 8.48
N ASP A 53 6.09 5.87 9.30
CA ASP A 53 6.38 4.48 8.95
C ASP A 53 5.09 3.67 8.81
N ALA A 54 4.14 3.84 9.74
CA ALA A 54 2.83 3.20 9.63
C ALA A 54 2.05 3.65 8.38
N GLN A 55 2.11 4.94 8.04
CA GLN A 55 1.51 5.47 6.82
C GLN A 55 2.22 4.93 5.57
N THR A 56 3.54 4.76 5.60
CA THR A 56 4.29 4.16 4.48
C THR A 56 3.87 2.70 4.28
N ALA A 57 3.85 1.90 5.36
CA ALA A 57 3.37 0.53 5.33
C ALA A 57 1.94 0.42 4.78
N LEU A 58 1.04 1.28 5.26
CA LEU A 58 -0.35 1.33 4.83
C LEU A 58 -0.48 1.68 3.33
N LEU A 59 0.23 2.72 2.87
CA LEU A 59 0.17 3.14 1.46
C LEU A 59 0.60 1.99 0.54
N TYR A 60 1.65 1.27 0.90
CA TYR A 60 2.16 0.16 0.09
C TYR A 60 1.11 -0.96 -0.03
N ARG A 61 0.45 -1.32 1.07
CA ARG A 61 -0.62 -2.32 1.08
C ARG A 61 -1.80 -1.90 0.22
N VAL A 62 -2.24 -0.64 0.34
CA VAL A 62 -3.34 -0.10 -0.47
C VAL A 62 -2.98 -0.06 -1.95
N TYR A 63 -1.75 0.35 -2.27
CA TYR A 63 -1.24 0.36 -3.64
C TYR A 63 -1.27 -1.05 -4.26
N CYS A 64 -0.71 -2.05 -3.58
CA CYS A 64 -0.75 -3.44 -4.03
C CYS A 64 -2.18 -3.97 -4.21
N MET A 65 -3.06 -3.67 -3.25
CA MET A 65 -4.47 -4.09 -3.33
C MET A 65 -5.19 -3.50 -4.54
N ASN A 66 -4.88 -2.25 -4.91
CA ASN A 66 -5.46 -1.62 -6.10
C ASN A 66 -5.10 -2.36 -7.38
N PHE A 67 -3.81 -2.70 -7.55
CA PHE A 67 -3.35 -3.50 -8.70
C PHE A 67 -3.98 -4.89 -8.71
N LEU A 68 -4.04 -5.57 -7.57
CA LEU A 68 -4.67 -6.88 -7.46
C LEU A 68 -6.17 -6.85 -7.78
N ALA A 69 -6.88 -5.81 -7.32
CA ALA A 69 -8.30 -5.64 -7.58
C ALA A 69 -8.59 -5.39 -9.07
N VAL A 70 -7.86 -4.49 -9.71
CA VAL A 70 -8.02 -4.23 -11.15
C VAL A 70 -7.65 -5.46 -11.97
N SER A 71 -6.57 -6.14 -11.58
CA SER A 71 -6.18 -7.40 -12.22
C SER A 71 -7.29 -8.45 -12.09
N LYS A 72 -7.94 -8.57 -10.93
CA LYS A 72 -9.05 -9.51 -10.77
C LYS A 72 -10.20 -9.18 -11.71
N ILE A 73 -10.55 -7.90 -11.83
CA ILE A 73 -11.63 -7.43 -12.72
C ILE A 73 -11.31 -7.73 -14.18
N MET A 74 -10.10 -7.40 -14.65
CA MET A 74 -9.69 -7.67 -16.03
C MET A 74 -9.71 -9.18 -16.33
N ARG A 75 -9.18 -10.01 -15.42
CA ARG A 75 -9.21 -11.47 -15.55
C ARG A 75 -10.63 -12.01 -15.60
N ASP A 76 -11.52 -11.55 -14.73
CA ASP A 76 -12.92 -11.97 -14.69
C ASP A 76 -13.68 -11.53 -15.96
N GLY A 77 -13.25 -10.44 -16.60
CA GLY A 77 -13.71 -9.99 -17.93
C GLY A 77 -13.15 -10.80 -19.11
N GLY A 78 -12.29 -11.79 -18.87
CA GLY A 78 -11.70 -12.65 -19.89
C GLY A 78 -10.35 -12.16 -20.44
N GLU A 79 -9.79 -11.08 -19.90
CA GLU A 79 -8.46 -10.61 -20.31
C GLU A 79 -7.35 -11.48 -19.73
N LYS A 80 -6.30 -11.70 -20.53
CA LYS A 80 -5.12 -12.41 -20.07
C LYS A 80 -4.23 -11.45 -19.27
N ILE A 81 -4.04 -11.76 -17.99
CA ILE A 81 -3.09 -11.04 -17.14
C ILE A 81 -1.74 -11.70 -17.22
N ASP A 82 -0.74 -10.91 -17.59
CA ASP A 82 0.65 -11.33 -17.46
C ASP A 82 1.05 -11.29 -15.99
N ILE A 83 1.46 -12.44 -15.44
CA ILE A 83 1.86 -12.58 -14.04
C ILE A 83 3.14 -11.79 -13.76
N ASP A 84 3.96 -11.55 -14.78
CA ASP A 84 5.16 -10.72 -14.69
C ASP A 84 4.80 -9.26 -14.33
N ASN A 85 3.57 -8.83 -14.62
CA ASN A 85 3.06 -7.53 -14.18
C ASN A 85 2.70 -7.49 -12.68
N LEU A 86 2.69 -8.63 -11.99
CA LEU A 86 2.32 -8.75 -10.57
C LEU A 86 3.46 -9.27 -9.68
N ILE A 87 4.57 -9.74 -10.26
CA ILE A 87 5.67 -10.38 -9.52
C ILE A 87 6.41 -9.45 -8.54
N TRP A 88 6.30 -8.12 -8.75
CA TRP A 88 6.86 -7.11 -7.85
C TRP A 88 6.02 -6.89 -6.58
N ILE A 89 4.74 -7.30 -6.58
CA ILE A 89 3.82 -7.07 -5.45
C ILE A 89 4.33 -7.70 -4.15
N PRO A 90 4.78 -8.98 -4.14
CA PRO A 90 5.42 -9.57 -2.96
C PRO A 90 6.54 -8.73 -2.36
N GLU A 91 7.39 -8.12 -3.19
CA GLU A 91 8.52 -7.32 -2.74
C GLU A 91 8.06 -6.03 -2.04
N VAL A 92 7.10 -5.33 -2.64
CA VAL A 92 6.50 -4.12 -2.04
C VAL A 92 5.81 -4.44 -0.72
N LEU A 93 5.13 -5.58 -0.65
CA LEU A 93 4.47 -6.01 0.58
C LEU A 93 5.47 -6.45 1.66
N ASN A 94 6.60 -7.08 1.30
CA ASN A 94 7.67 -7.38 2.26
C ASN A 94 8.24 -6.09 2.85
N ARG A 95 8.51 -5.11 2.00
CA ARG A 95 8.98 -3.80 2.46
C ARG A 95 7.95 -3.07 3.33
N SER A 96 6.65 -3.26 3.05
CA SER A 96 5.58 -2.76 3.92
C SER A 96 5.65 -3.37 5.32
N ILE A 97 6.05 -4.65 5.45
CA ILE A 97 6.26 -5.29 6.75
C ILE A 97 7.44 -4.64 7.48
N ASP A 98 8.56 -4.36 6.81
CA ASP A 98 9.70 -3.66 7.42
C ASP A 98 9.31 -2.29 8.01
N TYR A 99 8.47 -1.52 7.30
CA TYR A 99 7.94 -0.25 7.84
C TYR A 99 6.97 -0.48 8.99
N SER A 100 6.13 -1.51 8.91
CA SER A 100 5.20 -1.88 9.97
C SER A 100 5.93 -2.24 11.26
N GLU A 101 7.01 -3.01 11.19
CA GLU A 101 7.79 -3.42 12.37
C GLU A 101 8.52 -2.25 13.04
N ARG A 102 8.97 -1.27 12.24
CA ARG A 102 9.61 -0.04 12.75
C ARG A 102 8.61 0.96 13.32
N ALA A 103 7.33 0.86 12.94
CA ALA A 103 6.31 1.80 13.38
C ALA A 103 6.04 1.67 14.89
N LYS A 104 6.17 2.80 15.60
CA LYS A 104 5.86 2.90 17.04
C LYS A 104 4.40 2.55 17.40
N ASP A 105 3.53 2.57 16.40
CA ASP A 105 2.08 2.36 16.46
C ASP A 105 1.63 1.17 15.60
N HIS A 106 2.51 0.19 15.40
CA HIS A 106 2.23 -1.03 14.61
C HIS A 106 0.98 -1.80 15.06
N ILE A 107 0.66 -1.84 16.36
CA ILE A 107 -0.56 -2.49 16.87
C ILE A 107 -1.81 -1.81 16.31
N LEU A 108 -1.83 -0.47 16.32
CA LEU A 108 -2.94 0.30 15.76
C LEU A 108 -3.01 0.11 14.25
N LEU A 109 -1.88 0.18 13.55
CA LEU A 109 -1.82 -0.13 12.12
C LEU A 109 -2.40 -1.51 11.80
N GLU A 110 -2.02 -2.55 12.55
CA GLU A 110 -2.53 -3.90 12.30
C GLU A 110 -4.04 -3.98 12.55
N SER A 111 -4.54 -3.38 13.62
CA SER A 111 -5.98 -3.38 13.92
C SER A 111 -6.83 -2.77 12.79
N ILE A 112 -6.35 -1.70 12.15
CA ILE A 112 -7.08 -1.05 11.04
C ILE A 112 -6.85 -1.73 9.70
N SER A 113 -5.74 -2.45 9.52
CA SER A 113 -5.33 -3.03 8.23
C SER A 113 -5.48 -4.55 8.13
N SER A 114 -5.88 -5.23 9.20
CA SER A 114 -6.00 -6.70 9.20
C SER A 114 -6.89 -7.23 8.08
N ASN A 115 -8.05 -6.61 7.83
CA ASN A 115 -8.93 -7.01 6.72
C ASN A 115 -8.29 -6.76 5.34
N LEU A 116 -7.55 -5.66 5.20
CA LEU A 116 -6.81 -5.37 3.97
C LEU A 116 -5.73 -6.43 3.73
N ASN A 117 -4.94 -6.77 4.77
CA ASN A 117 -3.90 -7.79 4.71
C ASN A 117 -4.48 -9.15 4.29
N GLN A 118 -5.57 -9.58 4.94
CA GLN A 118 -6.25 -10.84 4.59
C GLN A 118 -6.75 -10.85 3.14
N ASN A 119 -7.29 -9.73 2.66
CA ASN A 119 -7.74 -9.64 1.27
C ASN A 119 -6.55 -9.69 0.31
N ILE A 120 -5.46 -8.98 0.57
CA ILE A 120 -4.25 -9.05 -0.27
C ILE A 120 -3.77 -10.50 -0.42
N GLU A 121 -3.67 -11.25 0.68
CA GLU A 121 -3.24 -12.65 0.63
C GLU A 121 -4.22 -13.54 -0.15
N ARG A 122 -5.54 -13.34 -0.01
CA ARG A 122 -6.54 -14.06 -0.82
C ARG A 122 -6.41 -13.76 -2.31
N PHE A 123 -6.17 -12.49 -2.67
CA PHE A 123 -6.00 -12.10 -4.06
C PHE A 123 -4.71 -12.68 -4.65
N LEU A 124 -3.58 -12.58 -3.93
CA LEU A 124 -2.30 -13.17 -4.34
C LEU A 124 -2.42 -14.68 -4.61
N ALA A 125 -3.02 -15.42 -3.67
CA ALA A 125 -3.29 -16.85 -3.84
C ALA A 125 -4.14 -17.12 -5.09
N SER A 126 -5.12 -16.27 -5.39
CA SER A 126 -5.94 -16.41 -6.60
C SER A 126 -5.16 -16.21 -7.91
N PHE A 127 -3.99 -15.59 -7.87
CA PHE A 127 -3.04 -15.46 -8.99
C PHE A 127 -1.91 -16.50 -8.93
N ASN A 128 -1.98 -17.48 -8.02
CA ASN A 128 -0.91 -18.45 -7.72
C ASN A 128 0.42 -17.80 -7.27
N ILE A 129 0.33 -16.61 -6.65
CA ILE A 129 1.48 -15.94 -6.05
C ILE A 129 1.45 -16.27 -4.56
N ASN A 130 2.40 -17.09 -4.10
CA ASN A 130 2.53 -17.43 -2.68
C ASN A 130 3.73 -16.67 -2.10
N ARG A 131 3.50 -15.98 -1.00
CA ARG A 131 4.55 -15.35 -0.19
C ARG A 131 4.87 -16.35 0.92
N GLY A 132 6.05 -16.95 0.84
CA GLY A 132 6.52 -18.01 1.75
C GLY A 132 6.64 -17.54 3.19
#